data_AF-S4RTC9-F1
#
_entry.id   AF-S4RTC9-F1
#
_cell.length_a   1.000
_cell.length_b   1.000
_cell.length_c   1.000
_cell.angle_alpha   90.00
_cell.angle_beta   90.00
_cell.angle_gamma   90.00
#
_symmetry.space_group_name_H-M   'P 1'
#
loop_
_entity.id
_entity.type
_entity.pdbx_description
1 polymer ?
#
loop_
_entity_poly.entity_id
_entity_poly.type
_entity_poly.pdbx_seq_one_letter_code
_entity_poly.pdbx_strand_id
1 'polypeptide(L)'
;LEVLKNPRVWLDASTQIFYSLGLGFGGMMAFSSYNPDRNDCERDAVTIACINSATSLFASIPIFSILGFKATTAFTGCLDGNILKLTNEFDLAEGNVTRDSYHVALASLNSTWPQRVHSLGMLTCNLQQNLNQAASGTGLVFIVFTEAILSMPGSQV
;
A
#
# COMPACT_ATOMS: atom_id res chain seq x y z
N LEU A 1 16.85 -12.66 3.33
CA LEU A 1 18.16 -12.20 3.84
C LEU A 1 18.86 -11.22 2.89
N GLU A 2 18.59 -11.27 1.57
CA GLU A 2 19.27 -10.42 0.58
C GLU A 2 19.07 -8.92 0.81
N VAL A 3 17.86 -8.51 1.23
CA VAL A 3 17.55 -7.10 1.54
C VAL A 3 18.39 -6.57 2.70
N LEU A 4 18.58 -7.36 3.76
CA LEU A 4 19.36 -6.97 4.95
C LEU A 4 20.87 -6.81 4.66
N LYS A 5 21.37 -7.46 3.61
CA LYS A 5 22.76 -7.33 3.15
C LYS A 5 23.01 -6.04 2.35
N ASN A 6 21.95 -5.36 1.92
CA ASN A 6 22.09 -4.14 1.14
C ASN A 6 22.38 -2.94 2.06
N PRO A 7 23.55 -2.29 1.94
CA PRO A 7 23.92 -1.16 2.80
C PRO A 7 22.98 0.05 2.65
N ARG A 8 22.30 0.20 1.50
CA ARG A 8 21.33 1.29 1.29
C ARG A 8 20.16 1.20 2.25
N VAL A 9 19.69 -0.01 2.57
CA VAL A 9 18.56 -0.22 3.49
C VAL A 9 18.88 0.33 4.88
N TRP A 10 20.13 0.15 5.35
CA TRP A 10 20.58 0.67 6.64
C TRP A 10 20.80 2.18 6.62
N LEU A 11 21.29 2.73 5.50
CA LEU A 11 21.41 4.18 5.31
C LEU A 11 20.03 4.85 5.36
N ASP A 12 19.04 4.30 4.66
CA ASP A 12 17.68 4.82 4.62
C ASP A 12 17.01 4.72 5.99
N ALA A 13 17.15 3.57 6.67
CA ALA A 13 16.62 3.37 8.04
C ALA A 13 17.24 4.35 9.05
N SER A 14 18.55 4.58 8.99
CA SER A 14 19.23 5.54 9.86
C SER A 14 18.72 6.96 9.60
N THR A 15 18.65 7.35 8.33
CA THR A 15 18.15 8.66 7.91
C THR A 15 16.70 8.88 8.38
N GLN A 16 15.84 7.87 8.27
CA GLN A 16 14.46 7.92 8.75
C GLN A 16 14.37 8.20 10.25
N ILE A 17 15.20 7.55 11.08
CA ILE A 17 15.19 7.78 12.53
C ILE A 17 15.65 9.20 12.89
N PHE A 18 16.66 9.73 12.21
CA PHE A 18 17.10 11.12 12.41
C PHE A 18 16.00 12.13 12.07
N TYR A 19 15.28 11.91 10.96
CA TYR A 19 14.13 12.74 10.60
C TYR A 19 12.96 12.57 11.57
N SER A 20 12.66 11.34 11.99
CA SER A 20 11.54 11.03 12.90
C SER A 20 11.71 11.67 14.28
N LEU A 21 12.93 11.60 14.84
CA LEU A 21 13.25 12.17 16.16
C LEU A 21 13.68 13.64 16.10
N GLY A 22 13.91 14.19 14.89
CA GLY A 22 14.40 15.56 14.73
C GLY A 22 15.82 15.77 15.26
N LEU A 23 16.66 14.74 15.22
CA LEU A 23 18.05 14.83 15.70
C LEU A 23 18.90 15.69 14.76
N GLY A 24 19.78 16.51 15.33
CA GLY A 24 20.68 17.39 14.57
C GLY A 24 20.09 18.72 14.10
N PHE A 25 18.79 18.98 14.33
CA PHE A 25 18.13 20.25 13.98
C PHE A 25 18.15 21.32 15.08
N GLY A 26 18.68 20.99 16.26
CA GLY A 26 18.81 21.94 17.39
C GLY A 26 17.53 22.18 18.21
N GLY A 27 16.35 21.82 17.72
CA GLY A 27 15.09 21.96 18.46
C GLY A 27 15.08 21.23 19.80
N MET A 28 15.54 19.98 19.82
CA MET A 28 15.62 19.20 21.06
C MET A 28 16.64 19.78 22.06
N MET A 29 17.75 20.34 21.57
CA MET A 29 18.72 21.04 22.43
C MET A 29 18.10 22.29 23.05
N ALA A 30 17.38 23.10 22.26
CA ALA A 30 16.68 24.28 22.76
C ALA A 30 15.64 23.91 23.82
N PHE A 31 14.81 22.88 23.59
CA PHE A 31 13.85 22.43 24.59
C PHE A 31 14.50 21.90 25.87
N SER A 32 15.59 21.14 25.74
CA SER A 32 16.33 20.64 26.91
C SER A 32 16.97 21.76 27.74
N SER A 33 17.30 22.90 27.14
CA SER A 33 17.92 24.03 27.85
C SER A 33 17.00 24.74 28.85
N TYR A 34 15.69 24.52 28.74
CA TYR A 34 14.70 25.06 29.68
C TYR A 34 14.42 24.12 30.87
N ASN A 35 15.05 22.95 30.91
CA ASN A 35 14.81 21.96 31.96
C ASN A 35 15.61 22.28 33.24
N PRO A 36 15.16 21.87 34.44
CA PRO A 36 15.94 22.04 35.66
C PRO A 36 17.28 21.29 35.62
N ASP A 37 18.31 21.83 36.28
CA ASP A 37 19.66 21.25 36.31
C ASP A 37 19.71 19.78 36.79
N ARG A 38 18.74 19.36 37.61
CA ARG A 38 18.62 18.00 38.15
C ARG A 38 17.50 17.18 37.51
N ASN A 39 17.33 17.31 36.20
CA ASN A 39 16.41 16.45 35.45
C ASN A 39 17.08 15.14 35.00
N ASP A 40 16.32 14.05 35.05
CA ASP A 40 16.74 12.74 34.51
C ASP A 40 16.56 12.71 32.98
N CYS A 41 17.56 13.23 32.26
CA CYS A 41 17.53 13.29 30.80
C CYS A 41 17.69 11.92 30.12
N GLU A 42 18.28 10.93 30.81
CA GLU A 42 18.41 9.56 30.29
C GLU A 42 17.04 8.91 30.15
N ARG A 43 16.23 8.99 31.22
CA ARG A 43 14.87 8.45 31.21
C ARG A 43 13.99 9.13 30.18
N ASP A 44 14.11 10.45 30.03
CA ASP A 44 13.36 11.20 29.01
C ASP A 44 13.75 10.74 27.60
N ALA A 45 15.05 10.62 27.30
CA ALA A 45 15.53 10.18 26.00
C ALA A 45 15.02 8.78 25.63
N VAL A 46 15.11 7.81 26.55
CA VAL A 46 14.61 6.44 26.33
C VAL A 46 13.09 6.45 26.13
N THR A 47 12.35 7.21 26.94
CA THR A 47 10.89 7.29 26.85
C THR A 47 10.46 7.88 25.50
N ILE A 48 11.10 8.97 25.06
CA ILE A 48 10.82 9.62 23.78
C ILE A 48 11.12 8.65 22.62
N ALA A 49 12.27 7.95 22.65
CA ALA A 49 12.64 7.01 21.60
C ALA A 49 11.65 5.82 21.49
N CYS A 50 11.22 5.28 22.64
CA CYS A 50 10.23 4.21 22.70
C CYS A 50 8.86 4.67 22.16
N ILE A 51 8.37 5.83 22.60
CA ILE A 51 7.08 6.37 22.14
C ILE A 51 7.12 6.68 20.64
N ASN A 52 8.21 7.28 20.14
CA ASN A 52 8.38 7.54 18.71
C ASN A 52 8.23 6.25 17.90
N SER A 53 8.98 5.21 18.28
CA SER A 53 8.96 3.92 17.59
C SER A 53 7.60 3.21 17.68
N ALA A 54 6.98 3.22 18.86
CA ALA A 54 5.64 2.64 19.06
C ALA A 54 4.57 3.37 18.23
N THR A 55 4.66 4.70 18.16
CA THR A 55 3.75 5.53 17.36
C THR A 55 3.95 5.25 15.87
N SER A 56 5.19 5.12 15.39
CA SER A 56 5.46 4.76 13.98
C SER A 56 4.87 3.39 13.62
N LEU A 57 5.01 2.39 14.51
CA LEU A 57 4.41 1.07 14.31
C LEU A 57 2.88 1.15 14.31
N PHE A 58 2.29 1.86 15.27
CA PHE A 58 0.84 2.03 15.35
C PHE A 58 0.28 2.74 14.12
N ALA A 59 0.91 3.83 13.68
CA ALA A 59 0.53 4.59 12.50
C ALA A 59 0.62 3.76 11.22
N SER A 60 1.51 2.76 11.15
CA SER A 60 1.61 1.89 9.97
C SER A 60 0.37 1.03 9.73
N ILE A 61 -0.38 0.67 10.77
CA ILE A 61 -1.54 -0.22 10.69
C ILE A 61 -2.66 0.34 9.79
N PRO A 62 -3.20 1.56 10.05
CA PRO A 62 -4.22 2.14 9.18
C PRO A 62 -3.68 2.44 7.77
N ILE A 63 -2.40 2.82 7.65
CA ILE A 63 -1.76 3.06 6.34
C ILE A 63 -1.77 1.81 5.48
N PHE A 64 -1.26 0.68 5.99
CA PHE A 64 -1.25 -0.56 5.24
C PHE A 64 -2.66 -1.13 5.00
N SER A 65 -3.60 -0.91 5.92
CA SER A 65 -5.00 -1.29 5.73
C SER A 65 -5.64 -0.57 4.53
N ILE A 66 -5.43 0.74 4.41
CA ILE A 66 -5.98 1.56 3.31
C ILE A 66 -5.29 1.22 1.98
N LEU A 67 -3.97 1.01 1.99
CA LEU A 67 -3.23 0.55 0.81
C LEU A 67 -3.74 -0.81 0.32
N GLY A 68 -3.98 -1.75 1.25
CA GLY A 68 -4.53 -3.07 0.95
C GLY A 68 -5.94 -3.00 0.37
N PHE A 69 -6.81 -2.16 0.95
CA PHE A 69 -8.16 -1.91 0.41
C PHE A 69 -8.09 -1.39 -1.03
N LYS A 70 -7.30 -0.32 -1.27
CA LYS A 70 -7.17 0.26 -2.61
C LYS A 70 -6.64 -0.76 -3.63
N ALA A 71 -5.59 -1.50 -3.28
CA ALA A 71 -5.00 -2.49 -4.16
C ALA A 71 -5.99 -3.62 -4.50
N THR A 72 -6.79 -4.04 -3.52
CA THR A 72 -7.82 -5.07 -3.70
C THR A 72 -8.94 -4.56 -4.59
N THR A 73 -9.47 -3.35 -4.35
CA THR A 73 -10.52 -2.73 -5.16
C THR A 73 -10.08 -2.54 -6.61
N ALA A 74 -8.84 -2.10 -6.84
CA ALA A 74 -8.27 -1.97 -8.18
C ALA A 74 -8.11 -3.34 -8.87
N PHE A 75 -7.68 -4.36 -8.12
CA PHE A 75 -7.54 -5.72 -8.64
C PHE A 75 -8.90 -6.33 -9.02
N THR A 76 -9.92 -6.19 -8.17
CA THR A 76 -11.28 -6.70 -8.47
C THR A 76 -11.91 -5.96 -9.63
N GLY A 77 -11.76 -4.63 -9.71
CA GLY A 77 -12.26 -3.85 -10.85
C GLY A 77 -11.60 -4.24 -12.18
N CYS A 78 -10.29 -4.54 -12.16
CA CYS A 78 -9.58 -5.06 -13.33
C CYS A 78 -10.12 -6.42 -13.78
N LEU A 79 -10.34 -7.34 -12.82
CA LEU A 79 -10.91 -8.66 -13.12
C LEU A 79 -12.34 -8.54 -13.68
N ASP A 80 -13.18 -7.71 -13.08
CA ASP A 80 -14.55 -7.50 -13.52
C ASP A 80 -14.60 -6.96 -14.96
N GLY A 81 -13.68 -6.05 -15.32
CA GLY A 81 -13.54 -5.56 -16.69
C GLY A 81 -13.15 -6.66 -17.68
N ASN A 82 -12.24 -7.57 -17.31
CA ASN A 82 -11.88 -8.70 -18.16
C ASN A 82 -13.01 -9.73 -18.27
N ILE A 83 -13.69 -10.03 -17.17
CA ILE A 83 -14.87 -10.92 -17.16
C ILE A 83 -15.93 -10.36 -18.08
N LEU A 84 -16.24 -9.06 -18.00
CA LEU A 84 -17.24 -8.43 -18.86
C LEU A 84 -16.89 -8.54 -20.35
N LYS A 85 -15.62 -8.27 -20.71
CA LYS A 85 -15.14 -8.46 -22.10
C LYS A 85 -15.33 -9.89 -22.58
N LEU A 86 -14.99 -10.86 -21.75
CA LEU A 86 -15.08 -12.28 -22.05
C LEU A 86 -16.54 -12.74 -22.18
N THR A 87 -17.40 -12.31 -21.26
CA THR A 87 -18.84 -12.60 -21.28
C THR A 87 -19.50 -12.03 -22.53
N ASN A 88 -19.17 -10.79 -22.92
CA ASN A 88 -19.73 -10.15 -24.10
C ASN A 88 -19.25 -10.78 -25.43
N GLU A 89 -17.99 -11.20 -25.52
CA GLU A 89 -17.46 -11.82 -26.74
C GLU A 89 -17.99 -13.23 -26.98
N PHE A 90 -18.18 -13.99 -25.90
CA PHE A 90 -18.65 -15.38 -25.96
C PHE A 90 -20.15 -15.53 -25.68
N ASP A 91 -20.87 -14.41 -25.54
CA ASP A 91 -22.31 -14.33 -25.27
C ASP A 91 -22.74 -15.23 -24.09
N LEU A 92 -21.95 -15.20 -23.02
CA LEU A 92 -22.16 -16.00 -21.82
C LEU A 92 -23.23 -15.35 -20.93
N ALA A 93 -24.03 -16.16 -20.24
CA ALA A 93 -24.98 -15.64 -19.25
C ALA A 93 -24.25 -14.93 -18.10
N GLU A 94 -24.81 -13.81 -17.64
CA GLU A 94 -24.30 -13.09 -16.47
C GLU A 94 -24.25 -14.03 -15.25
N GLY A 95 -23.11 -14.02 -14.54
CA GLY A 95 -22.89 -14.89 -13.38
C GLY A 95 -22.35 -16.29 -13.70
N ASN A 96 -22.22 -16.68 -14.98
CA ASN A 96 -21.60 -17.96 -15.34
C ASN A 96 -20.08 -17.95 -15.11
N VAL A 97 -19.44 -16.78 -15.23
CA VAL A 97 -18.03 -16.56 -14.87
C VAL A 97 -17.98 -15.65 -13.65
N THR A 98 -17.45 -16.19 -12.55
CA THR A 98 -17.24 -15.46 -11.29
C THR A 98 -15.75 -15.13 -11.11
N ARG A 99 -15.42 -14.23 -10.18
CA ARG A 99 -14.03 -13.86 -9.88
C ARG A 99 -13.16 -15.06 -9.51
N ASP A 100 -13.72 -16.00 -8.75
CA ASP A 100 -13.01 -17.21 -8.31
C ASP A 100 -12.81 -18.23 -9.45
N SER A 101 -13.75 -18.27 -10.40
CA SER A 101 -13.71 -19.19 -11.55
C SER A 101 -13.07 -18.59 -12.81
N TYR A 102 -12.77 -17.29 -12.82
CA TYR A 102 -12.23 -16.56 -13.96
C TYR A 102 -10.96 -17.19 -14.52
N HIS A 103 -9.99 -17.56 -13.66
CA HIS A 103 -8.73 -18.15 -14.13
C HIS A 103 -8.93 -19.49 -14.84
N VAL A 104 -9.88 -20.30 -14.36
CA VAL A 104 -10.22 -21.61 -14.95
C VAL A 104 -10.98 -21.42 -16.26
N ALA A 105 -11.96 -20.51 -16.27
CA ALA A 105 -12.72 -20.16 -17.47
C ALA A 105 -11.81 -19.61 -18.57
N LEU A 106 -10.89 -18.71 -18.20
CA LEU A 106 -9.91 -18.14 -19.12
C LEU A 106 -8.97 -19.21 -19.69
N ALA A 107 -8.43 -20.10 -18.85
CA ALA A 107 -7.56 -21.17 -19.31
C ALA A 107 -8.29 -22.10 -20.30
N SER A 108 -9.56 -22.43 -20.01
CA SER A 108 -10.39 -23.28 -20.85
C SER A 108 -10.70 -22.63 -22.21
N LEU A 109 -11.09 -21.35 -22.20
CA LEU A 109 -11.40 -20.59 -23.42
C LEU A 109 -10.14 -20.31 -24.25
N ASN A 110 -9.01 -20.03 -23.61
CA ASN A 110 -7.74 -19.84 -24.32
C ASN A 110 -7.27 -21.13 -24.98
N SER A 111 -7.51 -22.29 -24.36
CA SER A 111 -7.21 -23.60 -24.98
C SER A 111 -8.13 -23.91 -26.16
N THR A 112 -9.37 -23.42 -26.16
CA THR A 112 -10.38 -23.76 -27.18
C THR A 112 -10.37 -22.76 -28.34
N TRP A 113 -10.23 -21.47 -28.03
CA TRP A 113 -10.33 -20.35 -28.98
C TRP A 113 -9.25 -19.27 -28.73
N PRO A 114 -7.95 -19.60 -28.85
CA PRO A 114 -6.85 -18.70 -28.47
C PRO A 114 -6.87 -17.37 -29.24
N GLN A 115 -7.26 -17.39 -30.52
CA GLN A 115 -7.26 -16.20 -31.37
C GLN A 115 -8.31 -15.16 -30.93
N ARG A 116 -9.50 -15.62 -30.51
CA ARG A 116 -10.56 -14.73 -30.00
C ARG A 116 -10.22 -14.16 -28.62
N VAL A 117 -9.59 -14.97 -27.78
CA VAL A 117 -9.10 -14.52 -26.47
C VAL A 117 -7.99 -13.48 -26.64
N HIS A 118 -7.11 -13.65 -27.61
CA HIS A 118 -6.03 -12.69 -27.86
C HIS A 118 -6.54 -11.35 -28.43
N SER A 119 -7.59 -11.37 -29.27
CA SER A 119 -8.17 -10.14 -29.83
C SER A 119 -8.87 -9.25 -28.80
N LEU A 120 -9.26 -9.78 -27.64
CA LEU A 120 -9.93 -9.03 -26.58
C LEU A 120 -9.01 -8.04 -25.83
N GLY A 121 -7.69 -8.17 -25.97
CA GLY A 121 -6.72 -7.27 -25.33
C GLY A 121 -6.95 -7.17 -23.82
N MET A 122 -6.93 -8.31 -23.13
CA MET A 122 -7.23 -8.36 -21.70
C MET A 122 -6.15 -7.67 -20.86
N LEU A 123 -6.58 -7.00 -19.80
CA LEU A 123 -5.67 -6.33 -18.87
C LEU A 123 -4.98 -7.35 -17.97
N THR A 124 -3.69 -7.15 -17.70
CA THR A 124 -2.94 -7.97 -16.75
C THR A 124 -3.20 -7.49 -15.33
N CYS A 125 -4.16 -8.12 -14.65
CA CYS A 125 -4.49 -7.79 -13.26
C CYS A 125 -3.48 -8.46 -12.31
N ASN A 126 -2.59 -7.68 -11.69
CA ASN A 126 -1.62 -8.17 -10.72
C ASN A 126 -1.69 -7.38 -9.41
N LEU A 127 -2.05 -8.06 -8.32
CA LEU A 127 -2.16 -7.45 -7.00
C LEU A 127 -0.83 -6.90 -6.48
N GLN A 128 0.28 -7.63 -6.69
CA GLN A 128 1.60 -7.20 -6.23
C GLN A 128 2.06 -5.92 -6.93
N GLN A 129 1.76 -5.78 -8.22
CA GLN A 129 2.05 -4.57 -8.96
C GLN A 129 1.26 -3.38 -8.41
N ASN A 130 -0.04 -3.57 -8.13
CA ASN A 130 -0.88 -2.53 -7.54
C ASN A 130 -0.41 -2.11 -6.13
N LEU A 131 0.00 -3.07 -5.30
CA LEU A 131 0.57 -2.80 -3.96
C LEU A 131 1.89 -2.02 -4.05
N ASN A 132 2.80 -2.45 -4.92
CA ASN A 132 4.10 -1.79 -5.09
C ASN A 132 3.93 -0.35 -5.62
N GLN A 133 2.98 -0.12 -6.52
CA GLN A 133 2.71 1.20 -7.08
C GLN A 133 2.03 2.14 -6.07
N ALA A 134 1.13 1.61 -5.24
CA ALA A 134 0.47 2.39 -4.18
C ALA A 134 1.45 2.79 -3.06
N ALA A 135 2.50 2.00 -2.81
CA ALA A 135 3.48 2.24 -1.76
C ALA A 135 4.65 3.18 -2.17
N SER A 136 4.75 3.58 -3.44
CA SER A 136 5.94 4.27 -3.96
C SER A 136 5.85 5.79 -3.89
N GLY A 137 6.11 6.38 -2.71
CA GLY A 137 6.41 7.82 -2.55
C GLY A 137 5.33 8.65 -1.83
N THR A 138 5.77 9.72 -1.17
CA THR A 138 4.93 10.54 -0.26
C THR A 138 3.74 11.23 -0.95
N GLY A 139 3.90 11.67 -2.20
CA GLY A 139 2.80 12.27 -2.98
C GLY A 139 1.72 11.28 -3.42
N LEU A 140 2.10 10.02 -3.63
CA LEU A 140 1.16 8.95 -3.97
C LEU A 140 0.33 8.52 -2.76
N VAL A 141 0.87 8.57 -1.55
CA VAL A 141 0.12 8.25 -0.32
C VAL A 141 -1.07 9.18 -0.13
N PHE A 142 -0.91 10.50 -0.28
CA PHE A 142 -2.04 11.44 -0.14
C PHE A 142 -3.15 11.17 -1.16
N ILE A 143 -2.79 10.93 -2.42
CA ILE A 143 -3.74 10.63 -3.50
C ILE A 143 -4.44 9.29 -3.25
N VAL A 144 -3.69 8.26 -2.86
CA VAL A 144 -4.23 6.94 -2.52
C VAL A 144 -5.20 7.03 -1.36
N PHE A 145 -4.88 7.81 -0.34
CA PHE A 145 -5.74 8.02 0.82
C PHE A 145 -7.05 8.72 0.45
N THR A 146 -6.98 9.81 -0.30
CA THR A 146 -8.19 10.55 -0.70
C THR A 146 -9.07 9.69 -1.61
N GLU A 147 -8.50 8.98 -2.57
CA GLU A 147 -9.25 8.06 -3.44
C GLU A 147 -9.91 6.92 -2.64
N ALA A 148 -9.19 6.35 -1.66
CA ALA A 148 -9.74 5.31 -0.81
C ALA A 148 -10.90 5.81 0.04
N ILE A 149 -10.78 7.00 0.64
CA ILE A 149 -11.85 7.64 1.43
C ILE A 149 -13.08 7.90 0.56
N LEU A 150 -12.90 8.42 -0.65
CA LEU A 150 -14.01 8.67 -1.58
C LEU A 150 -14.76 7.38 -1.97
N SER A 151 -14.07 6.24 -1.95
CA SER A 151 -14.65 4.92 -2.27
C SER A 151 -15.40 4.28 -1.09
N MET A 152 -15.34 4.85 0.11
CA MET A 152 -16.07 4.34 1.28
C MET A 152 -17.52 4.84 1.31
N PRO A 153 -18.48 4.03 1.81
CA PRO A 153 -19.85 4.48 2.00
C PRO A 153 -19.89 5.62 3.03
N GLY A 154 -20.59 6.72 2.72
CA GLY A 154 -20.64 7.90 3.57
C GLY A 154 -19.50 8.91 3.34
N SER A 155 -18.81 8.87 2.20
CA SER A 155 -17.77 9.86 1.86
C SER A 155 -18.31 11.26 1.50
N GLN A 156 -19.62 11.37 1.24
CA GLN A 156 -20.30 12.61 0.83
C GLN A 156 -21.09 13.30 1.95
N VAL A 157 -21.02 12.78 3.19
CA VAL A 157 -21.63 13.44 4.37
C VAL A 157 -20.64 14.31 5.11
#